data_AF-A0A6P7TQK8-F1
#
_entry.id   AF-A0A6P7TQK8-F1
#
_cell.length_a   1.000
_cell.length_b   1.000
_cell.length_c   1.000
_cell.angle_alpha   90.00
_cell.angle_beta   90.00
_cell.angle_gamma   90.00
#
_symmetry.space_group_name_H-M   'P 1'
#
loop_
_entity.id
_entity.type
_entity.pdbx_description
1 polymer ?
#
loop_
_entity_poly.entity_id
_entity_poly.type
_entity_poly.pdbx_seq_one_letter_code
_entity_poly.pdbx_strand_id
1 'polypeptide(L)'
;MKKLVSITTDGAPAMIGNQNGFIAFCRKDEHFPKFLSYHCIIHQHALCGKMLNFNYVMETTVKIINSIRAKPLQRRLFRLFLEQVDAIYGDLPLHCDIRWLSKGLILSRFRELLSYIKEFSKENNKNWHFLENPDWLINLAFLTDITSKLNELNLELQGKNRYIIDMISSINAFIIKLELWISQIRKENFTHFPNIEDEFTKQLVNKNHYVNEFAMVLEKIMNEFNNRFSDFKKITILCSFFVSPFMDVDIENISEEFSKIFDVDRRKS
;
A
#
# COMPACT_ATOMS: atom_id res chain seq x y z
N MET A 1 36.85 2.67 -0.43
CA MET A 1 35.91 1.63 -0.93
C MET A 1 35.97 1.62 -2.46
N LYS A 2 36.47 0.56 -3.12
CA LYS A 2 36.48 0.49 -4.61
C LYS A 2 35.35 -0.37 -5.20
N LYS A 3 34.31 -0.69 -4.42
CA LYS A 3 33.25 -1.67 -4.81
C LYS A 3 31.82 -1.19 -4.53
N LEU A 4 31.61 0.11 -4.31
CA LEU A 4 30.26 0.64 -4.11
C LEU A 4 29.55 0.75 -5.47
N VAL A 5 28.49 -0.02 -5.66
CA VAL A 5 27.69 -0.03 -6.91
C VAL A 5 26.43 0.82 -6.76
N SER A 6 25.78 0.75 -5.60
CA SER A 6 24.55 1.50 -5.34
C SER A 6 24.34 1.81 -3.86
N ILE A 7 23.56 2.86 -3.60
CA ILE A 7 23.07 3.25 -2.28
C ILE A 7 21.55 3.36 -2.37
N THR A 8 20.85 2.75 -1.42
CA THR A 8 19.40 2.91 -1.25
C THR A 8 19.14 3.68 0.05
N THR A 9 18.35 4.75 -0.02
CA THR A 9 18.04 5.60 1.14
C THR A 9 16.54 5.65 1.39
N ASP A 10 16.13 6.09 2.57
CA ASP A 10 14.73 6.36 2.88
C ASP A 10 14.22 7.69 2.26
N GLY A 11 15.03 8.42 1.50
CA GLY A 11 14.62 9.69 0.91
C GLY A 11 14.44 10.83 1.91
N ALA A 12 14.90 10.69 3.16
CA ALA A 12 14.89 11.79 4.13
C ALA A 12 15.80 12.93 3.64
N PRO A 13 15.51 14.21 3.94
CA PRO A 13 16.33 15.35 3.50
C PRO A 13 17.81 15.22 3.91
N ALA A 14 18.10 14.63 5.07
CA ALA A 14 19.46 14.34 5.52
C ALA A 14 20.19 13.31 4.64
N MET A 15 19.46 12.46 3.92
CA MET A 15 20.02 11.45 3.03
C MET A 15 20.17 11.96 1.60
N ILE A 16 19.14 12.62 1.06
CA ILE A 16 19.06 13.00 -0.37
C ILE A 16 19.29 14.49 -0.66
N GLY A 17 19.46 15.33 0.37
CA GLY A 17 19.64 16.77 0.20
C GLY A 17 20.80 17.14 -0.73
N ASN A 18 20.57 18.08 -1.66
CA ASN A 18 21.53 18.41 -2.72
C ASN A 18 22.87 18.97 -2.22
N GLN A 19 22.90 19.61 -1.05
CA GLN A 19 24.11 20.23 -0.50
C GLN A 19 24.68 19.45 0.69
N ASN A 20 23.82 19.14 1.67
CA ASN A 20 24.16 18.56 2.97
C ASN A 20 23.62 17.15 3.16
N GLY A 21 23.10 16.52 2.11
CA GLY A 21 22.63 15.14 2.16
C GLY A 21 23.78 14.14 2.07
N PHE A 22 23.63 12.97 2.69
CA PHE A 22 24.59 11.87 2.60
C PHE A 22 25.00 11.54 1.16
N ILE A 23 24.03 11.43 0.24
CA ILE A 23 24.29 11.16 -1.18
C ILE A 23 25.11 12.27 -1.83
N ALA A 24 24.85 13.54 -1.48
CA ALA A 24 25.61 14.67 -1.99
C ALA A 24 27.06 14.66 -1.46
N PHE A 25 27.28 14.28 -0.20
CA PHE A 25 28.63 14.11 0.33
C PHE A 25 29.38 12.97 -0.36
N CYS A 26 28.75 11.81 -0.55
CA CYS A 26 29.37 10.70 -1.29
C CYS A 26 29.72 11.07 -2.73
N ARG A 27 28.92 11.91 -3.40
CA ARG A 27 29.20 12.37 -4.77
C ARG A 27 30.31 13.41 -4.86
N LYS A 28 30.63 14.13 -3.78
CA LYS A 28 31.70 15.15 -3.73
C LYS A 28 33.07 14.57 -3.38
N ASP A 29 33.11 13.38 -2.78
CA ASP A 29 34.35 12.72 -2.38
C ASP A 29 34.95 11.95 -3.56
N GLU A 30 36.16 12.34 -3.97
CA GLU A 30 36.89 11.77 -5.10
C GLU A 30 37.23 10.27 -4.91
N HIS A 31 37.19 9.75 -3.69
CA HIS A 31 37.47 8.34 -3.40
C HIS A 31 36.27 7.41 -3.62
N PHE A 32 35.07 7.96 -3.82
CA PHE A 32 33.89 7.16 -4.12
C PHE A 32 33.76 6.91 -5.63
N PRO A 33 33.61 5.65 -6.07
CA PRO A 33 33.26 5.39 -7.47
C PRO A 33 31.89 5.99 -7.76
N LYS A 34 31.60 6.34 -9.03
CA LYS A 34 30.23 6.66 -9.45
C LYS A 34 29.31 5.49 -9.07
N PHE A 35 28.19 5.82 -8.45
CA PHE A 35 27.25 4.83 -7.90
C PHE A 35 25.81 5.24 -8.19
N LEU A 36 24.93 4.24 -8.21
CA LEU A 36 23.49 4.43 -8.39
C LEU A 36 22.84 4.78 -7.05
N SER A 37 21.93 5.75 -7.03
CA SER A 37 21.20 6.12 -5.81
C SER A 37 19.71 5.92 -6.00
N TYR A 38 19.08 5.14 -5.12
CA TYR A 38 17.64 4.88 -5.14
C TYR A 38 16.96 5.30 -3.84
N HIS A 39 15.70 5.67 -3.95
CA HIS A 39 14.80 5.71 -2.82
C HIS A 39 14.26 4.30 -2.57
N CYS A 40 14.26 3.87 -1.31
CA CYS A 40 13.79 2.57 -0.87
C CYS A 40 12.36 2.30 -1.37
N ILE A 41 12.20 1.23 -2.16
CA ILE A 41 10.93 0.80 -2.76
C ILE A 41 9.84 0.62 -1.69
N ILE A 42 10.16 -0.07 -0.59
CA ILE A 42 9.20 -0.32 0.50
C ILE A 42 8.77 1.00 1.14
N HIS A 43 9.68 1.96 1.27
CA HIS A 43 9.33 3.26 1.83
C HIS A 43 8.48 4.08 0.85
N GLN A 44 8.82 4.11 -0.44
CA GLN A 44 7.99 4.76 -1.45
C GLN A 44 6.58 4.16 -1.52
N HIS A 45 6.46 2.84 -1.47
CA HIS A 45 5.18 2.14 -1.38
C HIS A 45 4.36 2.62 -0.17
N ALA A 46 4.98 2.70 1.01
CA ALA A 46 4.31 3.19 2.21
C ALA A 46 3.84 4.65 2.08
N LEU A 47 4.54 5.48 1.29
CA LEU A 47 4.14 6.86 0.99
C LEU A 47 2.93 6.89 0.03
N CYS A 48 2.85 5.99 -0.96
CA CYS A 48 1.67 5.85 -1.82
C CYS A 48 0.40 5.56 -0.99
N GLY A 49 0.50 4.69 0.01
CA GLY A 49 -0.62 4.36 0.90
C GLY A 49 -1.15 5.55 1.72
N LYS A 50 -0.34 6.60 1.94
CA LYS A 50 -0.78 7.83 2.65
C LYS A 50 -1.77 8.67 1.83
N MET A 51 -1.95 8.39 0.54
CA MET A 51 -2.92 9.08 -0.31
C MET A 51 -4.38 8.68 -0.03
N LEU A 52 -4.59 7.60 0.73
CA LEU A 52 -5.91 7.20 1.20
C LEU A 52 -6.43 8.16 2.27
N ASN A 53 -7.08 9.24 1.84
CA ASN A 53 -7.61 10.28 2.71
C ASN A 53 -8.98 9.92 3.30
N PHE A 54 -9.06 8.82 4.07
CA PHE A 54 -10.25 8.38 4.79
C PHE A 54 -10.07 8.55 6.31
N ASN A 55 -9.57 9.71 6.73
CA ASN A 55 -9.29 10.00 8.14
C ASN A 55 -10.54 9.85 9.00
N TYR A 56 -11.70 10.30 8.51
CA TYR A 56 -12.97 10.15 9.21
C TYR A 56 -13.30 8.68 9.54
N VAL A 57 -13.18 7.76 8.58
CA VAL A 57 -13.44 6.32 8.79
C VAL A 57 -12.41 5.71 9.74
N MET A 58 -11.12 6.04 9.55
CA MET A 58 -10.05 5.53 10.41
C MET A 58 -10.20 6.00 11.85
N GLU A 59 -10.45 7.30 12.06
CA GLU A 59 -10.57 7.88 13.39
C GLU A 59 -11.77 7.30 14.15
N THR A 60 -12.93 7.15 13.50
CA THR A 60 -14.09 6.54 14.15
C THR A 60 -13.86 5.06 14.45
N THR A 61 -13.25 4.31 13.52
CA THR A 61 -12.86 2.91 13.73
C THR A 61 -11.95 2.77 14.95
N VAL A 62 -10.88 3.58 15.02
CA VAL A 62 -9.94 3.58 16.15
C VAL A 62 -10.63 3.98 17.45
N LYS A 63 -11.52 4.97 17.44
CA LYS A 63 -12.31 5.38 18.61
C LYS A 63 -13.16 4.22 19.15
N ILE A 64 -13.86 3.50 18.27
CA ILE A 64 -14.69 2.36 18.67
C ILE A 64 -13.82 1.24 19.27
N ILE A 65 -12.74 0.87 18.58
CA ILE A 65 -11.78 -0.14 19.03
C ILE A 65 -11.22 0.24 20.41
N ASN A 66 -10.74 1.47 20.57
CA ASN A 66 -10.18 1.93 21.85
C ASN A 66 -11.23 1.91 22.97
N SER A 67 -12.50 2.19 22.66
CA SER A 67 -13.58 2.13 23.66
C SER A 67 -13.83 0.73 24.23
N ILE A 68 -13.49 -0.31 23.45
CA ILE A 68 -13.59 -1.73 23.81
C ILE A 68 -12.26 -2.20 24.44
N ARG A 69 -11.15 -1.88 23.78
CA ARG A 69 -9.80 -2.38 24.09
C ARG A 69 -9.11 -1.70 25.26
N ALA A 70 -9.34 -0.40 25.47
CA ALA A 70 -8.58 0.36 26.48
C ALA A 70 -9.00 0.03 27.92
N LYS A 71 -10.22 -0.48 28.12
CA LYS A 71 -10.74 -0.85 29.46
C LYS A 71 -10.66 -2.36 29.65
N PRO A 72 -9.92 -2.89 30.65
CA PRO A 72 -9.74 -4.33 30.84
C PRO A 72 -11.04 -5.13 30.94
N LEU A 73 -12.03 -4.59 31.67
CA LEU A 73 -13.34 -5.23 31.82
C LEU A 73 -14.09 -5.32 30.47
N GLN A 74 -14.10 -4.22 29.70
CA GLN A 74 -14.81 -4.18 28.42
C GLN A 74 -14.18 -5.14 27.41
N ARG A 75 -12.85 -5.20 27.36
CA ARG A 75 -12.14 -6.19 26.54
C ARG A 75 -12.51 -7.61 26.96
N ARG A 76 -12.50 -7.94 28.25
CA ARG A 76 -12.86 -9.28 28.74
C ARG A 76 -14.29 -9.66 28.37
N LEU A 77 -15.25 -8.74 28.55
CA LEU A 77 -16.64 -8.97 28.18
C LEU A 77 -16.80 -9.18 26.67
N PHE A 78 -16.14 -8.36 25.86
CA PHE A 78 -16.18 -8.51 24.40
C PHE A 78 -15.57 -9.84 23.95
N ARG A 79 -14.47 -10.29 24.55
CA ARG A 79 -13.88 -11.61 24.24
C ARG A 79 -14.81 -12.77 24.58
N LEU A 80 -15.44 -12.72 25.75
CA LEU A 80 -16.43 -13.74 26.16
C LEU A 80 -17.63 -13.75 25.21
N PHE A 81 -18.11 -12.58 24.79
CA PHE A 81 -19.18 -12.46 23.80
C PHE A 81 -18.77 -13.09 22.46
N LEU A 82 -17.57 -12.78 21.96
CA LEU A 82 -17.04 -13.38 20.72
C LEU A 82 -16.88 -14.90 20.81
N GLU A 83 -16.45 -15.42 21.95
CA GLU A 83 -16.35 -16.87 22.21
C GLU A 83 -17.74 -17.54 22.23
N GLN A 84 -18.76 -16.86 22.78
CA GLN A 84 -20.13 -17.38 22.82
C GLN A 84 -20.79 -17.51 21.44
N VAL A 85 -20.46 -16.59 20.53
CA VAL A 85 -21.00 -16.58 19.16
C VAL A 85 -20.08 -17.29 18.14
N ASP A 86 -19.05 -17.98 18.63
CA ASP A 86 -18.04 -18.70 17.83
C ASP A 86 -17.45 -17.83 16.69
N ALA A 87 -17.11 -16.57 17.01
CA ALA A 87 -16.59 -15.63 16.04
C ALA A 87 -15.20 -16.06 15.53
N ILE A 88 -14.94 -15.81 14.24
CA ILE A 88 -13.67 -16.12 13.56
C ILE A 88 -12.45 -15.52 14.31
N TYR A 89 -12.61 -14.34 14.90
CA TYR A 89 -11.58 -13.67 15.69
C TYR A 89 -12.06 -13.47 17.12
N GLY A 90 -11.23 -13.88 18.09
CA GLY A 90 -11.54 -13.73 19.52
C GLY A 90 -11.16 -12.39 20.16
N ASP A 91 -10.62 -11.41 19.42
CA ASP A 91 -10.26 -10.07 19.95
C ASP A 91 -10.00 -9.06 18.83
N LEU A 92 -10.13 -7.76 19.13
CA LEU A 92 -9.74 -6.66 18.24
C LEU A 92 -8.24 -6.32 18.39
N PRO A 93 -7.55 -5.87 17.33
CA PRO A 93 -6.17 -5.40 17.47
C PRO A 93 -6.19 -4.03 18.17
N LEU A 94 -5.29 -3.80 19.14
CA LEU A 94 -5.09 -2.44 19.65
C LEU A 94 -4.33 -1.64 18.59
N HIS A 95 -4.80 -0.43 18.31
CA HIS A 95 -4.10 0.47 17.42
C HIS A 95 -2.87 1.07 18.10
N CYS A 96 -1.71 0.94 17.46
CA CYS A 96 -0.52 1.75 17.74
C CYS A 96 -0.18 2.53 16.46
N ASP A 97 -0.16 3.86 16.55
CA ASP A 97 0.05 4.83 15.46
C ASP A 97 1.44 4.76 14.80
N ILE A 98 1.79 3.63 14.18
CA ILE A 98 3.18 3.42 13.77
C ILE A 98 3.31 2.95 12.32
N ARG A 99 2.35 2.20 11.74
CA ARG A 99 2.51 1.65 10.38
C ARG A 99 1.22 1.61 9.56
N TRP A 100 1.35 1.84 8.26
CA TRP A 100 0.28 1.62 7.30
C TRP A 100 -0.27 0.18 7.35
N LEU A 101 0.60 -0.83 7.49
CA LEU A 101 0.22 -2.25 7.55
C LEU A 101 -0.69 -2.57 8.74
N SER A 102 -0.49 -1.91 9.89
CA SER A 102 -1.40 -2.09 11.03
C SER A 102 -2.78 -1.52 10.76
N LYS A 103 -2.92 -0.50 9.90
CA LYS A 103 -4.22 0.05 9.53
C LYS A 103 -5.05 -0.95 8.72
N GLY A 104 -4.44 -1.61 7.73
CA GLY A 104 -5.13 -2.64 6.93
C GLY A 104 -5.62 -3.82 7.78
N LEU A 105 -4.78 -4.32 8.68
CA LEU A 105 -5.16 -5.40 9.61
C LEU A 105 -6.32 -4.98 10.53
N ILE A 106 -6.29 -3.74 11.02
CA ILE A 106 -7.33 -3.20 11.89
C ILE A 106 -8.66 -3.09 11.16
N LEU A 107 -8.66 -2.55 9.94
CA LEU A 107 -9.87 -2.41 9.13
C LEU A 107 -10.47 -3.77 8.79
N SER A 108 -9.65 -4.71 8.32
CA SER A 108 -10.10 -6.07 8.02
C SER A 108 -10.72 -6.73 9.24
N ARG A 109 -10.04 -6.72 10.41
CA ARG A 109 -10.60 -7.34 11.61
C ARG A 109 -11.85 -6.62 12.14
N PHE A 110 -11.88 -5.30 12.04
CA PHE A 110 -13.05 -4.51 12.44
C PHE A 110 -14.26 -4.83 11.55
N ARG A 111 -14.05 -4.96 10.24
CA ARG A 111 -15.08 -5.31 9.26
C ARG A 111 -15.65 -6.70 9.49
N GLU A 112 -14.79 -7.68 9.72
CA GLU A 112 -15.17 -9.07 10.03
C GLU A 112 -15.98 -9.17 11.33
N LEU A 113 -15.66 -8.34 12.33
CA LEU A 113 -16.37 -8.30 13.61
C LEU A 113 -17.50 -7.26 13.66
N LEU A 114 -17.86 -6.64 12.54
CA LEU A 114 -18.71 -5.44 12.53
C LEU A 114 -20.09 -5.69 13.13
N SER A 115 -20.75 -6.81 12.80
CA SER A 115 -22.06 -7.19 13.36
C SER A 115 -21.98 -7.36 14.88
N TYR A 116 -20.97 -8.07 15.36
CA TYR A 116 -20.73 -8.29 16.78
C TYR A 116 -20.39 -7.00 17.53
N ILE A 117 -19.64 -6.09 16.89
CA ILE A 117 -19.35 -4.77 17.46
C ILE A 117 -20.64 -3.94 17.59
N LYS A 118 -21.55 -4.00 16.59
CA LYS A 118 -22.86 -3.33 16.66
C LYS A 118 -23.69 -3.87 17.82
N GLU A 119 -23.80 -5.19 17.93
CA GLU A 119 -24.57 -5.87 18.97
C GLU A 119 -24.03 -5.56 20.38
N PHE A 120 -22.72 -5.77 20.58
CA PHE A 120 -22.06 -5.46 21.85
C PHE A 120 -22.20 -3.97 22.23
N SER A 121 -22.17 -3.06 21.26
CA SER A 121 -22.35 -1.63 21.54
C SER A 121 -23.77 -1.30 22.00
N LYS A 122 -24.79 -1.95 21.42
CA LYS A 122 -26.20 -1.82 21.83
C LYS A 122 -26.42 -2.31 23.26
N GLU A 123 -25.88 -3.47 23.61
CA GLU A 123 -25.96 -4.03 24.98
C GLU A 123 -25.32 -3.13 26.04
N ASN A 124 -24.24 -2.43 25.68
CA ASN A 124 -23.52 -1.52 26.58
C ASN A 124 -24.07 -0.08 26.57
N ASN A 125 -25.26 0.16 25.98
CA ASN A 125 -25.86 1.50 25.82
C ASN A 125 -24.92 2.53 25.15
N LYS A 126 -24.00 2.07 24.28
CA LYS A 126 -23.13 2.93 23.47
C LYS A 126 -23.71 3.05 22.08
N ASN A 127 -24.27 4.21 21.76
CA ASN A 127 -24.79 4.47 20.43
C ASN A 127 -23.69 5.05 19.52
N TRP A 128 -23.22 4.24 18.58
CA TRP A 128 -22.29 4.69 17.53
C TRP A 128 -23.08 4.91 16.24
N HIS A 129 -23.60 6.12 16.04
CA HIS A 129 -24.42 6.47 14.87
C HIS A 129 -23.76 6.12 13.53
N PHE A 130 -22.43 6.17 13.45
CA PHE A 130 -21.68 5.82 12.24
C PHE A 130 -21.84 4.34 11.84
N LEU A 131 -22.06 3.45 12.80
CA LEU A 131 -22.24 2.03 12.51
C LEU A 131 -23.56 1.77 11.78
N GLU A 132 -24.54 2.66 11.85
CA GLU A 132 -25.80 2.54 11.12
C GLU A 132 -25.88 3.51 9.92
N ASN A 133 -24.80 4.24 9.63
CA ASN A 133 -24.73 5.16 8.50
C ASN A 133 -24.26 4.42 7.23
N PRO A 134 -25.08 4.34 6.15
CA PRO A 134 -24.71 3.65 4.92
C PRO A 134 -23.44 4.20 4.26
N ASP A 135 -23.29 5.52 4.17
CA ASP A 135 -22.10 6.15 3.57
C ASP A 135 -20.83 5.75 4.32
N TRP A 136 -20.89 5.72 5.65
CA TRP A 136 -19.76 5.32 6.48
C TRP A 136 -19.38 3.86 6.26
N LEU A 137 -20.38 2.98 6.19
CA LEU A 137 -20.19 1.53 6.00
C LEU A 137 -19.60 1.20 4.63
N ILE A 138 -20.06 1.88 3.58
CA ILE A 138 -19.55 1.71 2.21
C ILE A 138 -18.11 2.25 2.11
N ASN A 139 -17.81 3.38 2.76
CA ASN A 139 -16.45 3.90 2.84
C ASN A 139 -15.51 3.00 3.66
N LEU A 140 -16.01 2.38 4.74
CA LEU A 140 -15.28 1.35 5.48
C LEU A 140 -14.97 0.14 4.60
N ALA A 141 -15.95 -0.32 3.81
CA ALA A 141 -15.79 -1.43 2.89
C ALA A 141 -14.70 -1.15 1.85
N PHE A 142 -14.79 0.00 1.15
CA PHE A 142 -13.79 0.41 0.17
C PHE A 142 -12.40 0.52 0.78
N LEU A 143 -12.29 1.18 1.95
CA LEU A 143 -11.01 1.34 2.62
C LEU A 143 -10.41 -0.02 3.03
N THR A 144 -11.24 -0.96 3.48
CA THR A 144 -10.80 -2.32 3.84
C THR A 144 -10.23 -3.05 2.61
N ASP A 145 -10.92 -3.00 1.47
CA ASP A 145 -10.47 -3.66 0.24
C ASP A 145 -9.17 -3.06 -0.31
N ILE A 146 -9.08 -1.74 -0.44
CA ILE A 146 -7.88 -1.10 -1.01
C ILE A 146 -6.68 -1.23 -0.06
N THR A 147 -6.91 -1.21 1.26
CA THR A 147 -5.84 -1.44 2.24
C THR A 147 -5.32 -2.88 2.21
N SER A 148 -6.20 -3.87 1.98
CA SER A 148 -5.78 -5.26 1.77
C SER A 148 -4.86 -5.40 0.56
N LYS A 149 -5.25 -4.82 -0.58
CA LYS A 149 -4.47 -4.88 -1.84
C LYS A 149 -3.08 -4.26 -1.72
N LEU A 150 -2.99 -3.10 -1.07
CA LEU A 150 -1.72 -2.45 -0.77
C LEU A 150 -0.89 -3.24 0.26
N ASN A 151 -1.53 -3.94 1.20
CA ASN A 151 -0.84 -4.82 2.14
C ASN A 151 -0.30 -6.08 1.44
N GLU A 152 -1.05 -6.67 0.51
CA GLU A 152 -0.61 -7.78 -0.34
C GLU A 152 0.65 -7.40 -1.14
N LEU A 153 0.63 -6.24 -1.81
CA LEU A 153 1.81 -5.71 -2.51
C LEU A 153 2.98 -5.53 -1.53
N ASN A 154 2.74 -4.95 -0.35
CA ASN A 154 3.80 -4.79 0.63
C ASN A 154 4.43 -6.12 1.06
N LEU A 155 3.63 -7.14 1.33
CA LEU A 155 4.12 -8.47 1.71
C LEU A 155 4.93 -9.09 0.58
N GLU A 156 4.51 -8.90 -0.67
CA GLU A 156 5.24 -9.34 -1.85
C GLU A 156 6.60 -8.64 -1.97
N LEU A 157 6.65 -7.32 -1.75
CA LEU A 157 7.88 -6.52 -1.78
C LEU A 157 8.84 -6.84 -0.63
N GLN A 158 8.32 -7.23 0.55
CA GLN A 158 9.10 -7.60 1.73
C GLN A 158 9.49 -9.08 1.77
N GLY A 159 9.13 -9.86 0.75
CA GLY A 159 9.48 -11.27 0.65
C GLY A 159 11.00 -11.51 0.73
N LYS A 160 11.39 -12.69 1.20
CA LYS A 160 12.81 -13.11 1.16
C LYS A 160 13.27 -13.31 -0.28
N ASN A 161 14.56 -13.11 -0.53
CA ASN A 161 15.22 -13.37 -1.82
C ASN A 161 14.61 -12.62 -3.02
N ARG A 162 14.16 -11.37 -2.79
CA ARG A 162 13.62 -10.51 -3.85
C ARG A 162 14.73 -9.66 -4.47
N TYR A 163 14.89 -9.77 -5.78
CA TYR A 163 15.74 -8.86 -6.54
C TYR A 163 14.99 -7.57 -6.84
N ILE A 164 15.73 -6.50 -7.15
CA ILE A 164 15.16 -5.21 -7.54
C ILE A 164 14.23 -5.33 -8.75
N ILE A 165 14.55 -6.22 -9.67
CA ILE A 165 13.77 -6.51 -10.87
C ILE A 165 12.41 -7.12 -10.52
N ASP A 166 12.36 -8.03 -9.54
CA ASP A 166 11.11 -8.61 -9.06
C ASP A 166 10.24 -7.55 -8.41
N MET A 167 10.85 -6.68 -7.59
CA MET A 167 10.14 -5.59 -6.93
C MET A 167 9.54 -4.58 -7.92
N ILE A 168 10.31 -4.19 -8.94
CA ILE A 168 9.83 -3.31 -10.03
C ILE A 168 8.70 -3.97 -10.80
N SER A 169 8.83 -5.26 -11.13
CA SER A 169 7.78 -6.02 -11.83
C SER A 169 6.48 -6.05 -11.03
N SER A 170 6.53 -6.28 -9.72
CA SER A 170 5.34 -6.27 -8.85
C SER A 170 4.68 -4.89 -8.76
N ILE A 171 5.48 -3.82 -8.71
CA ILE A 171 4.95 -2.45 -8.74
C ILE A 171 4.24 -2.17 -10.07
N ASN A 172 4.87 -2.51 -11.19
CA ASN A 172 4.28 -2.30 -12.52
C ASN A 172 3.00 -3.12 -12.67
N ALA A 173 3.00 -4.37 -12.22
CA ALA A 173 1.80 -5.21 -12.20
C ALA A 173 0.70 -4.60 -11.33
N PHE A 174 1.04 -4.01 -10.18
CA PHE A 174 0.08 -3.32 -9.33
C PHE A 174 -0.50 -2.05 -9.99
N ILE A 175 0.31 -1.27 -10.70
CA ILE A 175 -0.17 -0.11 -11.47
C ILE A 175 -1.18 -0.55 -12.55
N ILE A 176 -0.89 -1.62 -13.29
CA ILE A 176 -1.81 -2.18 -14.29
C ILE A 176 -3.10 -2.68 -13.62
N LYS A 177 -3.00 -3.32 -12.45
CA LYS A 177 -4.18 -3.74 -11.66
C LYS A 177 -5.02 -2.53 -11.23
N LEU A 178 -4.39 -1.43 -10.80
CA LEU A 178 -5.11 -0.19 -10.47
C LEU A 178 -5.89 0.35 -11.67
N GLU A 179 -5.28 0.38 -12.86
CA GLU A 179 -5.95 0.81 -14.10
C GLU A 179 -7.17 -0.07 -14.41
N LEU A 180 -7.01 -1.40 -14.30
CA LEU A 180 -8.11 -2.35 -14.45
C LEU A 180 -9.24 -2.08 -13.44
N TRP A 181 -8.89 -1.93 -12.16
CA TRP A 181 -9.85 -1.68 -11.08
C TRP A 181 -10.59 -0.35 -11.26
N ILE A 182 -9.93 0.71 -11.71
CA ILE A 182 -10.56 1.99 -12.06
C ILE A 182 -11.60 1.77 -13.18
N SER A 183 -11.22 1.07 -14.25
CA SER A 183 -12.12 0.76 -15.36
C SER A 183 -13.34 -0.05 -14.93
N GLN A 184 -13.15 -1.03 -14.06
CA GLN A 184 -14.21 -1.90 -13.54
C GLN A 184 -15.15 -1.16 -12.58
N ILE A 185 -14.62 -0.41 -11.62
CA ILE A 185 -15.44 0.39 -10.70
C ILE A 185 -16.32 1.37 -11.48
N ARG A 186 -15.77 2.04 -12.51
CA ARG A 186 -16.53 2.94 -13.39
C ARG A 186 -17.68 2.26 -14.15
N LYS A 187 -17.62 0.94 -14.30
CA LYS A 187 -18.66 0.09 -14.91
C LYS A 187 -19.52 -0.64 -13.86
N GLU A 188 -19.46 -0.22 -12.59
CA GLU A 188 -20.14 -0.86 -11.46
C GLU A 188 -19.77 -2.34 -11.25
N ASN A 189 -18.57 -2.73 -11.70
CA ASN A 189 -18.03 -4.05 -11.46
C ASN A 189 -17.12 -4.01 -10.23
N PHE A 190 -17.56 -4.67 -9.15
CA PHE A 190 -16.87 -4.75 -7.87
C PHE A 190 -16.26 -6.13 -7.59
N THR A 191 -16.05 -6.99 -8.59
CA THR A 191 -15.53 -8.36 -8.42
C THR A 191 -14.20 -8.43 -7.65
N HIS A 192 -13.38 -7.38 -7.69
CA HIS A 192 -12.13 -7.32 -6.92
C HIS A 192 -12.26 -6.61 -5.56
N PHE A 193 -13.45 -6.16 -5.20
CA PHE A 193 -13.77 -5.39 -4.00
C PHE A 193 -14.92 -6.08 -3.24
N PRO A 194 -14.66 -7.26 -2.64
CA PRO A 194 -15.70 -8.08 -2.04
C PRO A 194 -16.40 -7.40 -0.85
N ASN A 195 -15.71 -6.56 -0.09
CA ASN A 195 -16.36 -5.83 1.00
C ASN A 195 -17.33 -4.78 0.45
N ILE A 196 -16.97 -4.09 -0.63
CA ILE A 196 -17.87 -3.13 -1.30
C ILE A 196 -19.08 -3.85 -1.87
N GLU A 197 -18.86 -4.96 -2.56
CA GLU A 197 -19.93 -5.77 -3.14
C GLU A 197 -20.90 -6.25 -2.05
N ASP A 198 -20.39 -6.82 -0.97
CA ASP A 198 -21.16 -7.19 0.21
C ASP A 198 -21.96 -6.00 0.79
N GLU A 199 -21.33 -4.83 0.97
CA GLU A 199 -22.04 -3.67 1.52
C GLU A 199 -23.13 -3.15 0.58
N PHE A 200 -22.88 -3.11 -0.73
CA PHE A 200 -23.90 -2.69 -1.69
C PHE A 200 -25.07 -3.66 -1.80
N THR A 201 -24.91 -4.95 -1.46
CA THR A 201 -26.05 -5.87 -1.36
C THR A 201 -26.90 -5.61 -0.11
N LYS A 202 -26.30 -5.08 0.96
CA LYS A 202 -26.97 -4.77 2.23
C LYS A 202 -27.64 -3.39 2.21
N GLN A 203 -27.10 -2.44 1.46
CA GLN A 203 -27.55 -1.05 1.42
C GLN A 203 -28.33 -0.74 0.14
N LEU A 204 -29.55 -0.21 0.28
CA LEU A 204 -30.35 0.29 -0.86
C LEU A 204 -29.93 1.72 -1.24
N VAL A 205 -28.73 1.88 -1.81
CA VAL A 205 -28.15 3.19 -2.17
C VAL A 205 -27.89 3.32 -3.67
N ASN A 206 -27.87 4.56 -4.15
CA ASN A 206 -27.42 4.87 -5.51
C ASN A 206 -25.88 4.79 -5.59
N LYS A 207 -25.37 3.92 -6.46
CA LYS A 207 -23.92 3.65 -6.59
C LYS A 207 -23.13 4.76 -7.29
N ASN A 208 -23.78 5.62 -8.07
CA ASN A 208 -23.12 6.57 -8.98
C ASN A 208 -22.14 7.52 -8.27
N HIS A 209 -22.49 7.99 -7.07
CA HIS A 209 -21.63 8.87 -6.29
C HIS A 209 -20.34 8.14 -5.87
N TYR A 210 -20.48 6.95 -5.28
CA TYR A 210 -19.35 6.16 -4.79
C TYR A 210 -18.43 5.67 -5.90
N VAL A 211 -18.99 5.28 -7.06
CA VAL A 211 -18.21 4.85 -8.24
C VAL A 211 -17.20 5.93 -8.65
N ASN A 212 -17.65 7.18 -8.76
CA ASN A 212 -16.78 8.28 -9.13
C ASN A 212 -15.76 8.60 -8.03
N GLU A 213 -16.20 8.64 -6.77
CA GLU A 213 -15.31 8.91 -5.63
C GLU A 213 -14.19 7.87 -5.52
N PHE A 214 -14.53 6.58 -5.59
CA PHE A 214 -13.58 5.47 -5.49
C PHE A 214 -12.62 5.44 -6.68
N ALA A 215 -13.12 5.65 -7.90
CA ALA A 215 -12.26 5.76 -9.08
C ALA A 215 -11.24 6.91 -8.94
N MET A 216 -11.67 8.09 -8.48
CA MET A 216 -10.78 9.23 -8.25
C MET A 216 -9.71 8.93 -7.18
N VAL A 217 -10.05 8.20 -6.12
CA VAL A 217 -9.06 7.78 -5.11
C VAL A 217 -8.03 6.83 -5.72
N LEU A 218 -8.47 5.82 -6.48
CA LEU A 218 -7.57 4.89 -7.14
C LEU A 218 -6.66 5.59 -8.16
N GLU A 219 -7.19 6.56 -8.91
CA GLU A 219 -6.40 7.39 -9.83
C GLU A 219 -5.31 8.18 -9.12
N LYS A 220 -5.62 8.77 -7.95
CA LYS A 220 -4.62 9.46 -7.12
C LYS A 220 -3.51 8.52 -6.66
N ILE A 221 -3.86 7.31 -6.21
CA ILE A 221 -2.88 6.29 -5.81
C ILE A 221 -2.03 5.89 -7.01
N MET A 222 -2.64 5.61 -8.15
CA MET A 222 -1.95 5.23 -9.38
C MET A 222 -0.97 6.32 -9.85
N ASN A 223 -1.40 7.58 -9.84
CA ASN A 223 -0.53 8.71 -10.16
C ASN A 223 0.66 8.82 -9.20
N GLU A 224 0.43 8.58 -7.91
CA GLU A 224 1.50 8.61 -6.91
C GLU A 224 2.52 7.48 -7.13
N PHE A 225 2.06 6.26 -7.48
CA PHE A 225 2.95 5.18 -7.90
C PHE A 225 3.75 5.58 -9.16
N ASN A 226 3.07 6.08 -10.19
CA ASN A 226 3.73 6.49 -11.44
C ASN A 226 4.80 7.56 -11.22
N ASN A 227 4.53 8.54 -10.33
CA ASN A 227 5.46 9.61 -10.01
C ASN A 227 6.67 9.09 -9.22
N ARG A 228 6.42 8.35 -8.13
CA ARG A 228 7.47 7.90 -7.21
C ARG A 228 8.42 6.90 -7.83
N PHE A 229 7.87 5.96 -8.62
CA PHE A 229 8.65 4.90 -9.25
C PHE A 229 9.12 5.24 -10.67
N SER A 230 8.98 6.50 -11.11
CA SER A 230 9.42 6.97 -12.42
C SER A 230 10.91 6.74 -12.68
N ASP A 231 11.76 6.86 -11.65
CA ASP A 231 13.21 6.64 -11.77
C ASP A 231 13.56 5.20 -12.16
N PHE A 232 12.72 4.24 -11.79
CA PHE A 232 12.92 2.83 -12.15
C PHE A 232 12.56 2.53 -13.60
N LYS A 233 11.81 3.40 -14.30
CA LYS A 233 11.52 3.24 -15.73
C LYS A 233 12.78 3.12 -16.59
N LYS A 234 13.86 3.79 -16.17
CA LYS A 234 15.17 3.73 -16.84
C LYS A 234 15.79 2.34 -16.77
N ILE A 235 15.52 1.60 -15.70
CA ILE A 235 16.05 0.25 -15.47
C ILE A 235 15.09 -0.81 -16.00
N THR A 236 13.81 -0.47 -16.24
CA THR A 236 12.80 -1.39 -16.78
C THR A 236 13.23 -2.05 -18.10
N ILE A 237 13.96 -1.33 -18.98
CA ILE A 237 14.51 -1.90 -20.22
C ILE A 237 15.52 -3.01 -19.93
N LEU A 238 16.32 -2.86 -18.88
CA LEU A 238 17.22 -3.92 -18.43
C LEU A 238 16.45 -5.05 -17.75
N CYS A 239 15.41 -4.71 -16.96
CA CYS A 239 14.57 -5.70 -16.28
C CYS A 239 13.91 -6.68 -17.25
N SER A 240 13.38 -6.22 -18.39
CA SER A 240 12.74 -7.10 -19.37
C SER A 240 13.73 -8.13 -19.94
N PHE A 241 14.97 -7.72 -20.20
CA PHE A 241 16.03 -8.63 -20.63
C PHE A 241 16.42 -9.65 -19.54
N PHE A 242 16.57 -9.22 -18.28
CA PHE A 242 16.94 -10.13 -17.19
C PHE A 242 15.84 -11.13 -16.84
N VAL A 243 14.56 -10.75 -16.98
CA VAL A 243 13.41 -11.63 -16.71
C VAL A 243 13.17 -12.59 -17.89
N SER A 244 13.36 -12.11 -19.12
CA SER A 244 13.09 -12.91 -20.32
C SER A 244 14.15 -12.64 -21.40
N PRO A 245 15.34 -13.25 -21.28
CA PRO A 245 16.49 -12.98 -22.14
C PRO A 245 16.31 -13.48 -23.58
N PHE A 246 15.25 -14.26 -23.84
CA PHE A 246 14.93 -14.84 -25.14
C PHE A 246 13.80 -14.09 -25.87
N MET A 247 13.31 -12.98 -25.32
CA MET A 247 12.40 -12.09 -26.04
C MET A 247 13.15 -11.43 -27.20
N ASP A 248 12.43 -11.10 -28.26
CA ASP A 248 12.97 -10.30 -29.36
C ASP A 248 13.20 -8.87 -28.84
N VAL A 249 14.42 -8.60 -28.39
CA VAL A 249 14.83 -7.31 -27.83
C VAL A 249 15.96 -6.71 -28.65
N ASP A 250 15.91 -5.40 -28.80
CA ASP A 250 16.98 -4.63 -29.43
C ASP A 250 18.24 -4.65 -28.54
N ILE A 251 19.17 -5.54 -28.90
CA ILE A 251 20.43 -5.76 -28.17
C ILE A 251 21.30 -4.51 -28.18
N GLU A 252 21.27 -3.72 -29.26
CA GLU A 252 22.06 -2.49 -29.37
C GLU A 252 21.56 -1.44 -28.37
N ASN A 253 20.23 -1.26 -28.30
CA ASN A 253 19.60 -0.37 -27.34
C ASN A 253 19.85 -0.81 -25.88
N ILE A 254 19.72 -2.11 -25.57
CA ILE A 254 20.01 -2.64 -24.22
C ILE A 254 21.47 -2.40 -23.84
N SER A 255 22.41 -2.67 -24.76
CA SER A 255 23.84 -2.48 -24.53
C SER A 255 24.18 -1.01 -24.30
N GLU A 256 23.55 -0.10 -25.05
CA GLU A 256 23.72 1.34 -24.87
C GLU A 256 23.19 1.81 -23.51
N GLU A 257 21.97 1.40 -23.12
CA GLU A 257 21.39 1.75 -21.82
C GLU A 257 22.17 1.13 -20.65
N PHE A 258 22.65 -0.10 -20.77
CA PHE A 258 23.50 -0.72 -19.75
C PHE A 258 24.80 0.05 -19.56
N SER A 259 25.44 0.45 -20.66
CA SER A 259 26.66 1.25 -20.63
C SER A 259 26.43 2.62 -19.99
N LYS A 260 25.31 3.28 -20.29
CA LYS A 260 24.91 4.57 -19.68
C LYS A 260 24.65 4.45 -18.18
N ILE A 261 23.96 3.40 -17.74
CA ILE A 261 23.54 3.24 -16.34
C ILE A 261 24.71 2.85 -15.44
N PHE A 262 25.58 1.96 -15.89
CA PHE A 262 26.67 1.42 -15.08
C PHE A 262 28.03 2.04 -15.39
N ASP A 263 28.09 3.03 -16.29
CA ASP A 263 29.31 3.71 -16.73
C ASP A 263 30.39 2.70 -17.14
N VAL A 264 29.97 1.63 -17.84
CA VAL A 264 30.87 0.62 -18.36
C VAL A 264 31.59 1.22 -19.56
N ASP A 265 32.76 1.79 -19.30
CA ASP A 265 33.63 2.35 -20.33
C ASP A 265 33.85 1.32 -21.44
N ARG A 266 33.50 1.66 -22.69
CA ARG A 266 33.81 0.87 -23.91
C ARG A 266 35.31 0.76 -24.22
N ARG A 267 36.18 1.04 -23.24
CA ARG A 267 37.62 1.17 -23.38
C ARG A 267 38.37 0.37 -22.33
N LYS A 268 38.14 -0.94 -22.29
CA LYS A 268 39.14 -1.95 -21.85
C LYS A 268 38.90 -3.27 -22.59
N SER A 269 39.30 -3.31 -23.86
CA SER A 269 39.75 -4.53 -24.54
C SER A 269 41.11 -4.25 -25.12
#